data_AF-A0A4Q7EGX8-F1
#
_entry.id   AF-A0A4Q7EGX8-F1
#
_cell.length_a   1.000
_cell.length_b   1.000
_cell.length_c   1.000
_cell.angle_alpha   90.00
_cell.angle_beta   90.00
_cell.angle_gamma   90.00
#
_symmetry.space_group_name_H-M   'P 1'
#
loop_
_entity.id
_entity.type
_entity.pdbx_description
1 polymer ?
#
loop_
_entity_poly.entity_id
_entity_poly.type
_entity_poly.pdbx_seq_one_letter_code
_entity_poly.pdbx_strand_id
1 'polypeptide(L)'
;MARLTRRLQGWIGGLTAGVAVGCSSAATLPGQPESAGVHLPSGIAQLVRPTVAIQSLTAEQTNETVHIEGTVVQQAPLLTGGLYQVQDDSGTVWVLSNESVPAVAATVNVVGIVEVEAIAVEGIDISDFYLRETSRTLTAPDTPAAATDEAAPNPDESPALDDAG
;
A
#
# COMPACT_ATOMS: atom_id res chain seq x y z
N MET A 1 0.94 9.89 -52.77
CA MET A 1 -0.10 8.98 -52.24
C MET A 1 0.22 8.80 -50.75
N ALA A 2 -0.64 8.97 -49.76
CA ALA A 2 -2.07 9.21 -49.66
C ALA A 2 -2.36 10.12 -48.45
N ARG A 3 -3.41 10.94 -48.56
CA ARG A 3 -3.96 11.76 -47.49
C ARG A 3 -4.85 10.86 -46.61
N LEU A 4 -4.70 10.89 -45.28
CA LEU A 4 -5.74 10.41 -44.37
C LEU A 4 -6.17 11.53 -43.41
N THR A 5 -7.09 12.34 -43.92
CA THR A 5 -8.08 13.07 -43.11
C THR A 5 -9.07 12.07 -42.53
N ARG A 6 -9.30 12.11 -41.22
CA ARG A 6 -10.58 11.67 -40.66
C ARG A 6 -10.94 12.49 -39.42
N ARG A 7 -11.83 13.47 -39.65
CA ARG A 7 -12.71 14.06 -38.64
C ARG A 7 -13.86 13.09 -38.37
N LEU A 8 -14.19 12.86 -37.10
CA LEU A 8 -15.56 12.65 -36.62
C LEU A 8 -15.60 13.27 -35.21
N GLN A 9 -16.14 14.46 -35.02
CA GLN A 9 -17.57 14.84 -35.02
C GLN A 9 -18.29 14.34 -33.76
N GLY A 10 -18.32 15.23 -32.77
CA GLY A 10 -19.34 15.52 -31.78
C GLY A 10 -20.35 14.43 -31.39
N TRP A 11 -20.38 14.14 -30.09
CA TRP A 11 -21.59 13.70 -29.43
C TRP A 11 -21.91 14.67 -28.29
N ILE A 12 -22.86 15.57 -28.58
CA ILE A 12 -23.56 16.41 -27.62
C ILE A 12 -24.83 15.65 -27.27
N GLY A 13 -25.12 15.45 -25.99
CA GLY A 13 -26.43 14.95 -25.59
C GLY A 13 -26.58 14.74 -24.10
N GLY A 14 -27.39 15.59 -23.46
CA GLY A 14 -28.28 15.12 -22.39
C GLY A 14 -28.07 15.70 -21.00
N LEU A 15 -28.41 16.97 -20.83
CA LEU A 15 -28.92 17.52 -19.56
C LEU A 15 -30.20 16.78 -19.15
N THR A 16 -30.27 16.25 -17.92
CA THR A 16 -31.52 16.22 -17.15
C THR A 16 -31.23 16.45 -15.67
N ALA A 17 -31.64 17.62 -15.19
CA ALA A 17 -31.74 17.97 -13.78
C ALA A 17 -32.95 17.26 -13.15
N GLY A 18 -32.79 16.73 -11.94
CA GLY A 18 -33.86 16.19 -11.11
C GLY A 18 -33.62 16.58 -9.67
N VAL A 19 -34.17 17.73 -9.26
CA VAL A 19 -34.24 18.16 -7.86
C VAL A 19 -35.48 17.51 -7.25
N ALA A 20 -35.30 16.60 -6.30
CA ALA A 20 -36.37 16.16 -5.41
C ALA A 20 -36.12 16.72 -4.01
N VAL A 21 -36.91 17.75 -3.69
CA VAL A 21 -37.09 18.28 -2.33
C VAL A 21 -37.91 17.26 -1.55
N GLY A 22 -37.37 16.79 -0.43
CA GLY A 22 -38.08 15.92 0.51
C GLY A 22 -37.72 16.28 1.95
N CYS A 23 -38.40 17.29 2.51
CA CYS A 23 -38.45 17.49 3.96
C CYS A 23 -39.38 16.43 4.57
N SER A 24 -38.92 15.73 5.61
CA SER A 24 -39.81 15.06 6.55
C SER A 24 -39.27 15.26 7.96
N SER A 25 -40.10 15.88 8.77
CA SER A 25 -39.82 16.32 10.12
C SER A 25 -39.89 15.18 11.14
N ALA A 26 -39.02 15.31 12.14
CA ALA A 26 -38.94 14.69 13.46
C ALA A 26 -40.16 13.93 14.03
N ALA A 27 -39.87 12.77 14.62
CA ALA A 27 -40.55 12.27 15.82
C ALA A 27 -39.48 11.82 16.83
N THR A 28 -39.17 12.69 17.79
CA THR A 28 -38.29 12.42 18.93
C THR A 28 -39.07 11.68 20.01
N LEU A 29 -38.64 10.46 20.33
CA LEU A 29 -39.04 9.74 21.54
C LEU A 29 -37.98 9.98 22.64
N PRO A 30 -38.38 10.35 23.88
CA PRO A 30 -37.46 10.49 24.99
C PRO A 30 -37.22 9.12 25.64
N GLY A 31 -35.95 8.72 25.75
CA GLY A 31 -35.58 7.55 26.55
C GLY A 31 -34.51 6.70 25.88
N GLN A 32 -33.27 7.19 25.87
CA GLN A 32 -32.11 6.33 25.63
C GLN A 32 -31.11 6.54 26.76
N PRO A 33 -30.67 5.46 27.45
CA PRO A 33 -29.64 5.57 28.47
C PRO A 33 -28.33 5.98 27.81
N GLU A 34 -27.79 7.08 28.33
CA GLU A 34 -26.45 7.61 28.15
C GLU A 34 -25.37 6.58 28.51
N SER A 35 -25.15 5.62 27.61
CA SER A 35 -23.90 4.89 27.54
C SER A 35 -22.94 5.76 26.75
N ALA A 36 -21.95 6.33 27.43
CA ALA A 36 -20.87 7.12 26.85
C ALA A 36 -20.00 6.28 25.90
N GLY A 37 -20.54 5.98 24.72
CA GLY A 37 -19.80 5.54 23.55
C GLY A 37 -19.50 6.75 22.70
N VAL A 38 -18.22 6.97 22.39
CA VAL A 38 -17.79 7.98 21.42
C VAL A 38 -18.39 7.60 20.06
N HIS A 39 -19.51 8.24 19.71
CA HIS A 39 -20.19 8.03 18.43
C HIS A 39 -19.47 8.90 17.39
N LEU A 40 -18.45 8.32 16.75
CA LEU A 40 -17.74 8.96 15.64
C LEU A 40 -18.73 9.14 14.46
N PRO A 41 -18.81 10.31 13.82
CA PRO A 41 -19.63 10.47 12.62
C PRO A 41 -19.08 9.55 11.52
N SER A 42 -19.96 8.85 10.81
CA SER A 42 -19.64 7.88 9.73
C SER A 42 -18.91 8.46 8.50
N GLY A 43 -18.29 9.65 8.61
CA GLY A 43 -17.63 10.38 7.53
C GLY A 43 -16.10 10.28 7.49
N ILE A 44 -15.44 9.57 8.40
CA ILE A 44 -13.96 9.54 8.49
C ILE A 44 -13.32 8.23 7.99
N ALA A 45 -14.10 7.21 7.64
CA ALA A 45 -13.57 5.91 7.22
C ALA A 45 -13.08 5.86 5.76
N GLN A 46 -13.28 6.92 4.96
CA GLN A 46 -13.08 6.89 3.50
C GLN A 46 -11.68 7.31 3.02
N LEU A 47 -10.74 7.56 3.93
CA LEU A 47 -9.41 8.07 3.58
C LEU A 47 -8.33 6.98 3.53
N VAL A 48 -8.65 5.75 3.94
CA VAL A 48 -7.72 4.61 3.90
C VAL A 48 -7.96 3.84 2.61
N ARG A 49 -7.02 3.91 1.67
CA ARG A 49 -7.03 3.04 0.49
C ARG A 49 -6.72 1.62 0.96
N PRO A 50 -7.62 0.64 0.72
CA PRO A 50 -7.40 -0.71 1.19
C PRO A 50 -6.22 -1.35 0.45
N THR A 51 -5.35 -2.02 1.19
CA THR A 51 -4.37 -2.95 0.63
C THR A 51 -5.12 -4.11 -0.01
N VAL A 52 -4.81 -4.44 -1.27
CA VAL A 52 -5.43 -5.55 -1.99
C VAL A 52 -4.57 -6.81 -1.89
N ALA A 53 -5.24 -7.96 -1.77
CA ALA A 53 -4.56 -9.25 -1.81
C ALA A 53 -3.96 -9.49 -3.22
N ILE A 54 -2.75 -10.03 -3.26
CA ILE A 54 -1.99 -10.24 -4.51
C ILE A 54 -2.75 -11.18 -5.47
N GLN A 55 -3.39 -12.23 -4.95
CA GLN A 55 -4.17 -13.16 -5.78
C GLN A 55 -5.42 -12.53 -6.43
N SER A 56 -5.89 -11.40 -5.90
CA SER A 56 -7.06 -10.69 -6.42
C SER A 56 -6.69 -9.74 -7.56
N LEU A 57 -5.40 -9.58 -7.85
CA LEU A 57 -4.94 -8.86 -9.02
C LEU A 57 -5.27 -9.66 -10.28
N THR A 58 -5.84 -8.98 -11.27
CA THR A 58 -6.26 -9.57 -12.53
C THR A 58 -5.83 -8.68 -13.69
N ALA A 59 -5.71 -9.25 -14.88
CA ALA A 59 -5.43 -8.49 -16.09
C ALA A 59 -6.50 -7.42 -16.39
N GLU A 60 -7.71 -7.53 -15.83
CA GLU A 60 -8.77 -6.52 -15.99
C GLU A 60 -8.43 -5.19 -15.27
N GLN A 61 -7.55 -5.23 -14.28
CA GLN A 61 -7.07 -4.06 -13.53
C GLN A 61 -5.87 -3.38 -14.21
N THR A 62 -5.58 -3.69 -15.47
CA THR A 62 -4.50 -3.06 -16.23
C THR A 62 -4.63 -1.53 -16.23
N ASN A 63 -3.54 -0.83 -15.95
CA ASN A 63 -3.46 0.63 -15.71
C ASN A 63 -4.13 1.13 -14.41
N GLU A 64 -4.59 0.25 -13.52
CA GLU A 64 -5.09 0.65 -12.20
C GLU A 64 -3.94 0.81 -11.20
N THR A 65 -4.06 1.82 -10.33
CA THR A 65 -3.14 2.00 -9.19
C THR A 65 -3.61 1.15 -8.02
N VAL A 66 -2.80 0.19 -7.62
CA VAL A 66 -3.07 -0.71 -6.50
C VAL A 66 -2.07 -0.50 -5.37
N HIS A 67 -2.50 -0.88 -4.16
CA HIS A 67 -1.68 -0.86 -2.96
C HIS A 67 -1.51 -2.29 -2.48
N ILE A 68 -0.29 -2.79 -2.40
CA ILE A 68 0.02 -4.13 -1.89
C ILE A 68 1.00 -4.03 -0.72
N GLU A 69 0.95 -5.01 0.16
CA GLU A 69 1.91 -5.20 1.23
C GLU A 69 2.41 -6.63 1.19
N GLY A 70 3.68 -6.83 1.54
CA GLY A 70 4.24 -8.16 1.62
C GLY A 70 5.74 -8.15 1.89
N THR A 71 6.34 -9.33 1.78
CA THR A 71 7.77 -9.55 2.02
C THR A 71 8.49 -9.81 0.70
N VAL A 72 9.66 -9.21 0.51
CA VAL A 72 10.48 -9.46 -0.68
C VAL A 72 11.11 -10.85 -0.58
N VAL A 73 10.79 -11.74 -1.53
CA VAL A 73 11.29 -13.12 -1.54
C VAL A 73 12.35 -13.37 -2.61
N GLN A 74 12.34 -12.58 -3.68
CA GLN A 74 13.31 -12.70 -4.77
C GLN A 74 13.64 -11.34 -5.38
N GLN A 75 14.83 -11.23 -5.98
CA GLN A 75 15.28 -10.05 -6.69
C GLN A 75 15.90 -10.46 -8.03
N ALA A 76 15.77 -9.59 -9.03
CA ALA A 76 16.40 -9.71 -10.33
C ALA A 76 16.92 -8.34 -10.77
N PRO A 77 18.23 -8.09 -10.66
CA PRO A 77 18.82 -6.81 -11.04
C PRO A 77 18.73 -6.60 -12.56
N LEU A 78 18.39 -5.38 -12.98
CA LEU A 78 18.32 -4.96 -14.38
C LEU A 78 19.45 -3.96 -14.69
N LEU A 79 19.66 -3.66 -15.98
CA LEU A 79 20.58 -2.59 -16.41
C LEU A 79 20.22 -1.23 -15.80
N THR A 80 18.91 -0.98 -15.63
CA THR A 80 18.36 0.21 -14.98
C THR A 80 17.28 -0.24 -13.98
N GLY A 81 17.54 -0.01 -12.69
CA GLY A 81 16.64 -0.46 -11.61
C GLY A 81 16.67 -1.98 -11.41
N GLY A 82 15.51 -2.58 -11.14
CA GLY A 82 15.39 -4.02 -10.99
C GLY A 82 13.97 -4.51 -10.76
N LEU A 83 13.81 -5.83 -10.81
CA LEU A 83 12.61 -6.53 -10.46
C LEU A 83 12.76 -7.13 -9.07
N TYR A 84 11.68 -7.15 -8.31
CA TYR A 84 11.60 -7.92 -7.08
C TYR A 84 10.26 -8.59 -6.94
N GLN A 85 10.25 -9.75 -6.31
CA GLN A 85 9.04 -10.50 -6.06
C GLN A 85 8.58 -10.22 -4.63
N VAL A 86 7.37 -9.71 -4.51
CA VAL A 86 6.68 -9.51 -3.22
C VAL A 86 5.77 -10.70 -2.99
N GLN A 87 5.85 -11.29 -1.81
CA GLN A 87 4.96 -12.35 -1.35
C GLN A 87 4.13 -11.87 -0.17
N ASP A 88 2.84 -12.16 -0.22
CA ASP A 88 1.88 -12.03 0.87
C ASP A 88 1.24 -13.40 1.14
N ASP A 89 0.38 -13.51 2.16
CA ASP A 89 -0.42 -14.71 2.44
C ASP A 89 -1.22 -15.20 1.22
N SER A 90 -1.59 -14.28 0.34
CA SER A 90 -2.38 -14.56 -0.86
C SER A 90 -1.60 -15.09 -2.06
N GLY A 91 -0.30 -14.78 -2.19
CA GLY A 91 0.48 -15.16 -3.36
C GLY A 91 1.70 -14.29 -3.59
N THR A 92 2.20 -14.30 -4.84
CA THR A 92 3.41 -13.55 -5.23
C THR A 92 3.18 -12.70 -6.45
N VAL A 93 3.80 -11.52 -6.52
CA VAL A 93 3.80 -10.66 -7.70
C VAL A 93 5.15 -10.04 -7.94
N TRP A 94 5.51 -9.88 -9.20
CA TRP A 94 6.71 -9.16 -9.61
C TRP A 94 6.43 -7.65 -9.64
N VAL A 95 7.35 -6.89 -9.06
CA VAL A 95 7.35 -5.43 -9.05
C VAL A 95 8.57 -4.92 -9.80
N LEU A 96 8.35 -4.12 -10.83
CA LEU A 96 9.37 -3.40 -11.58
C LEU A 96 9.63 -2.06 -10.92
N SER A 97 10.87 -1.83 -10.47
CA SER A 97 11.32 -0.54 -9.95
C SER A 97 12.44 0.03 -10.82
N ASN A 98 12.40 1.34 -11.03
CA ASN A 98 13.48 2.09 -11.66
C ASN A 98 14.57 2.52 -10.66
N GLU A 99 14.40 2.20 -9.38
CA GLU A 99 15.34 2.50 -8.30
C GLU A 99 16.07 1.23 -7.80
N SER A 100 16.91 1.37 -6.77
CA SER A 100 17.54 0.24 -6.10
C SER A 100 16.50 -0.73 -5.55
N VAL A 101 16.74 -2.03 -5.67
CA VAL A 101 15.77 -3.05 -5.23
C VAL A 101 15.87 -3.28 -3.71
N PRO A 102 14.74 -3.38 -2.95
CA PRO A 102 14.76 -3.64 -1.52
C PRO A 102 15.28 -5.04 -1.20
N ALA A 103 16.06 -5.19 -0.13
CA ALA A 103 16.66 -6.47 0.26
C ALA A 103 15.66 -7.62 0.42
N VAL A 104 16.09 -8.85 0.12
CA VAL A 104 15.31 -10.06 0.43
C VAL A 104 14.99 -10.10 1.92
N ALA A 105 13.80 -10.57 2.27
CA ALA A 105 13.19 -10.58 3.60
C ALA A 105 12.75 -9.20 4.15
N ALA A 106 12.85 -8.12 3.38
CA ALA A 106 12.27 -6.84 3.78
C ALA A 106 10.75 -6.82 3.61
N THR A 107 10.03 -6.26 4.58
CA THR A 107 8.60 -5.97 4.46
C THR A 107 8.40 -4.63 3.77
N VAL A 108 7.56 -4.61 2.74
CA VAL A 108 7.35 -3.46 1.87
C VAL A 108 5.87 -3.18 1.69
N ASN A 109 5.50 -1.90 1.71
CA ASN A 109 4.22 -1.42 1.21
C ASN A 109 4.47 -0.72 -0.13
N VAL A 110 3.87 -1.25 -1.19
CA VAL A 110 4.12 -0.84 -2.58
C VAL A 110 2.85 -0.25 -3.17
N VAL A 111 2.99 0.95 -3.74
CA VAL A 111 1.99 1.57 -4.60
C VAL A 111 2.49 1.44 -6.04
N GLY A 112 1.71 0.77 -6.87
CA GLY A 112 2.12 0.50 -8.26
C GLY A 112 0.95 0.44 -9.22
N ILE A 113 1.28 0.50 -10.51
CA ILE A 113 0.33 0.38 -11.62
C ILE A 113 0.39 -1.06 -12.13
N VAL A 114 -0.76 -1.73 -12.25
CA VAL A 114 -0.83 -3.08 -12.83
C VAL A 114 -0.59 -3.01 -14.33
N GLU A 115 0.35 -3.82 -14.83
CA GLU A 115 0.69 -3.93 -16.24
C GLU A 115 0.62 -5.37 -16.72
N VAL A 116 0.15 -5.54 -17.95
CA VAL A 116 0.01 -6.84 -18.63
C VAL A 116 0.86 -6.77 -19.90
N GLU A 117 2.16 -6.94 -19.72
CA GLU A 117 3.11 -7.08 -20.83
C GLU A 117 4.07 -8.22 -20.51
N ALA A 118 4.46 -8.98 -21.53
CA ALA A 118 5.47 -10.00 -21.37
C ALA A 118 6.83 -9.33 -21.24
N ILE A 119 7.41 -9.35 -20.03
CA ILE A 119 8.81 -8.98 -19.83
C ILE A 119 9.63 -10.26 -19.88
N ALA A 120 10.37 -10.43 -20.98
CA ALA A 120 11.39 -11.48 -21.07
C ALA A 120 12.70 -10.95 -20.46
N VAL A 121 12.95 -11.28 -19.19
CA VAL A 121 14.26 -11.07 -18.53
C VAL A 121 14.93 -12.42 -18.40
N GLU A 122 16.25 -12.52 -18.62
CA GLU A 122 16.98 -13.80 -18.68
C GLU A 122 16.62 -14.78 -17.54
N GLY A 123 15.77 -15.78 -17.85
CA GLY A 123 15.34 -16.81 -16.91
C GLY A 123 14.10 -16.49 -16.07
N ILE A 124 13.43 -15.36 -16.30
CA ILE A 124 12.19 -14.96 -15.63
C ILE A 124 11.10 -14.78 -16.69
N ASP A 125 10.11 -15.67 -16.65
CA ASP A 125 8.91 -15.58 -17.46
C ASP A 125 7.80 -14.93 -16.62
N ILE A 126 7.48 -13.67 -16.91
CA ILE A 126 6.37 -12.94 -16.29
C ILE A 126 5.20 -13.00 -17.28
N SER A 127 4.38 -14.04 -17.16
CA SER A 127 3.45 -14.42 -18.23
C SER A 127 2.05 -13.81 -18.11
N ASP A 128 1.71 -13.17 -16.99
CA ASP A 128 0.34 -12.71 -16.73
C ASP A 128 0.23 -11.22 -16.38
N PHE A 129 0.88 -10.74 -15.32
CA PHE A 129 0.90 -9.32 -14.95
C PHE A 129 2.02 -9.01 -13.96
N TYR A 130 2.42 -7.75 -13.89
CA TYR A 130 3.36 -7.22 -12.90
C TYR A 130 2.92 -5.84 -12.43
N LEU A 131 3.51 -5.35 -11.33
CA LEU A 131 3.32 -3.99 -10.87
C LEU A 131 4.50 -3.13 -11.31
N ARG A 132 4.22 -1.99 -11.92
CA ARG A 132 5.21 -0.91 -12.05
C ARG A 132 5.18 -0.03 -10.81
N GLU A 133 6.27 0.01 -10.06
CA GLU A 133 6.39 0.78 -8.83
C GLU A 133 6.21 2.29 -9.11
N THR A 134 5.36 2.93 -8.32
CA THR A 134 5.22 4.40 -8.25
C THR A 134 5.82 4.95 -6.96
N SER A 135 5.61 4.24 -5.86
CA SER A 135 6.18 4.56 -4.57
C SER A 135 6.25 3.30 -3.70
N ARG A 136 7.18 3.30 -2.74
CA ARG A 136 7.34 2.24 -1.76
C ARG A 136 7.65 2.83 -0.40
N THR A 137 7.20 2.14 0.64
CA THR A 137 7.63 2.38 2.02
C THR A 137 8.17 1.07 2.56
N LEU A 138 9.38 1.12 3.14
CA LEU A 138 9.92 -0.02 3.87
C LEU A 138 9.31 0.00 5.26
N THR A 139 8.60 -1.06 5.61
CA THR A 139 8.21 -1.27 7.00
C THR A 139 9.42 -1.88 7.67
N ALA A 140 10.06 -1.10 8.56
CA ALA A 140 11.06 -1.71 9.44
C ALA A 140 10.37 -2.87 10.16
N PRO A 141 11.01 -4.05 10.30
CA PRO A 141 10.48 -5.05 11.22
C PRO A 141 10.23 -4.33 12.54
N ASP A 142 9.07 -4.57 13.16
CA ASP A 142 8.78 -4.21 14.54
C ASP A 142 9.83 -4.87 15.44
N THR A 143 11.05 -4.34 15.40
CA THR A 143 12.03 -4.47 16.45
C THR A 143 11.42 -3.55 17.50
N PRO A 144 10.90 -4.07 18.63
CA PRO A 144 10.73 -3.22 19.79
C PRO A 144 12.05 -2.48 19.90
N ALA A 145 11.98 -1.15 19.78
CA ALA A 145 13.12 -0.25 19.79
C ALA A 145 14.21 -0.91 20.60
N ALA A 146 15.35 -1.19 19.94
CA ALA A 146 16.54 -1.81 20.50
C ALA A 146 16.36 -1.96 22.00
N ALA A 147 16.15 -3.19 22.49
CA ALA A 147 16.38 -3.46 23.89
C ALA A 147 17.76 -2.88 24.16
N THR A 148 17.78 -1.64 24.67
CA THR A 148 18.83 -1.04 25.45
C THR A 148 18.84 -1.85 26.73
N ASP A 149 19.21 -3.12 26.56
CA ASP A 149 20.02 -3.86 27.49
C ASP A 149 21.48 -3.63 27.08
N GLU A 150 21.80 -2.46 26.54
CA GLU A 150 23.03 -1.80 26.92
C GLU A 150 22.75 -1.29 28.34
N ALA A 151 22.96 -2.20 29.29
CA ALA A 151 23.22 -1.85 30.66
C ALA A 151 24.25 -0.71 30.64
N ALA A 152 23.76 0.52 30.77
CA ALA A 152 24.60 1.62 31.13
C ALA A 152 25.39 1.15 32.36
N PRO A 153 26.73 1.25 32.39
CA PRO A 153 27.43 1.08 33.64
C PRO A 153 26.83 2.11 34.60
N ASN A 154 26.13 1.63 35.64
CA ASN A 154 25.55 2.50 36.65
C ASN A 154 26.64 3.48 37.10
N PRO A 155 26.46 4.81 36.96
CA PRO A 155 27.40 5.77 37.54
C PRO A 155 27.26 5.85 39.08
N ASP A 156 26.55 4.89 39.68
CA ASP A 156 26.22 4.80 41.10
C ASP A 156 26.84 3.52 41.73
N GLU A 157 28.05 3.15 41.34
CA GLU A 157 28.93 2.41 42.24
C GLU A 157 29.95 3.41 42.77
N SER A 158 29.46 4.35 43.59
CA SER A 158 30.31 4.96 44.59
C SER A 158 30.86 3.81 45.44
N PRO A 159 32.19 3.60 45.54
CA PRO A 159 32.70 2.68 46.54
C PRO A 159 32.28 3.25 47.90
N ALA A 160 31.28 2.62 48.50
CA ALA A 160 30.96 2.81 49.90
C ALA A 160 32.24 2.52 50.69
N LEU A 161 32.56 3.49 51.53
CA LEU A 161 33.59 3.45 52.55
C LEU A 161 33.58 2.15 53.38
N ASP A 162 34.73 1.94 54.02
CA ASP A 162 34.94 1.38 55.36
C ASP A 162 35.44 -0.07 55.50
N ASP A 163 36.67 -0.12 56.04
CA ASP A 163 37.04 -0.82 57.29
C ASP A 163 37.29 -2.33 57.28
N ALA A 164 38.56 -2.71 57.49
CA ALA A 164 39.03 -3.44 58.68
C ALA A 164 40.32 -4.24 58.42
N GLY A 165 41.36 -3.99 59.23
CA GLY A 165 42.52 -4.89 59.36
C GLY A 165 43.86 -4.22 59.67
#